data_AF-A0A0R2TWW8-F1
#
_entry.id   AF-A0A0R2TWW8-F1
#
_cell.length_a   1.000
_cell.length_b   1.000
_cell.length_c   1.000
_cell.angle_alpha   90.00
_cell.angle_beta   90.00
_cell.angle_gamma   90.00
#
_symmetry.space_group_name_H-M   'P 1'
#
loop_
_entity.id
_entity.type
_entity.pdbx_description
1 polymer ?
#
loop_
_entity_poly.entity_id
_entity_poly.type
_entity_poly.pdbx_seq_one_letter_code
_entity_poly.pdbx_strand_id
1 'polypeptide(L)'
;MSALKLLNKTMTDTNFPLARDLKNTFFDAFSDQGDLHYSVVAPNPLSGPVLVSSNDQLAKDLGLKPDDIAGETMLSLMAGDFSVANLQPIALVYSGHQFGVWAGQLGDGRAMTLGELQVEDALTGTSELWDIQLKGAGTTPYSRFADGRAVLRSSIREYLCSEAMHGLGIATTRALCLIESKTPVYREDVESAATVCRVARSHIRFGSFEHFHYRNQSEPIRALANYVIDRHFPDWSDDDEKYAKLFAHSVTETAKMIAHWQAVGFSHGVMNTDNMSILGDTIDYGPFGFLDAYNPDFICNHSDANGRYSFKNQPSVGLWNLNALATSLMTLISSETLVSILKTYEPTFLTLYRGLMAAKLGLSHYNDTDEDLINQLLQLMASNNVDYTLFFRNLCRFSDD
;
A
#
# COMPACT_ATOMS: atom_id res chain seq x y z
N MET A 1 8.58 -28.64 27.42
CA MET A 1 9.37 -27.95 28.47
C MET A 1 10.80 -27.78 27.97
N SER A 2 11.41 -26.61 28.23
CA SER A 2 12.63 -26.05 27.59
C SER A 2 12.37 -25.61 26.15
N ALA A 3 12.38 -24.33 25.76
CA ALA A 3 13.31 -23.25 26.09
C ALA A 3 12.64 -21.88 26.40
N LEU A 4 11.53 -21.86 27.15
CA LEU A 4 11.01 -20.62 27.77
C LEU A 4 11.49 -20.53 29.22
N LYS A 5 12.61 -19.84 29.45
CA LYS A 5 12.93 -19.09 30.68
C LYS A 5 14.36 -18.56 30.60
N LEU A 6 14.51 -17.31 31.00
CA LEU A 6 15.72 -16.47 31.06
C LEU A 6 15.98 -15.57 29.83
N LEU A 7 15.10 -14.59 29.65
CA LEU A 7 15.52 -13.24 29.27
C LEU A 7 15.51 -12.39 30.55
N ASN A 8 16.69 -11.92 30.94
CA ASN A 8 16.89 -11.03 32.07
C ASN A 8 16.14 -9.72 31.85
N LYS A 9 15.35 -9.34 32.86
CA LYS A 9 14.79 -7.99 33.06
C LYS A 9 15.95 -7.00 33.27
N THR A 10 16.47 -6.43 32.21
CA THR A 10 17.04 -5.07 32.26
C THR A 10 15.87 -4.11 32.00
N MET A 11 15.61 -3.19 32.93
CA MET A 11 14.57 -2.18 32.78
C MET A 11 14.91 -1.30 31.57
N THR A 12 14.26 -1.57 30.44
CA THR A 12 14.19 -0.70 29.28
C THR A 12 13.22 0.43 29.59
N ASP A 13 13.51 1.63 29.11
CA ASP A 13 12.66 2.80 29.29
C ASP A 13 11.36 2.60 28.50
N THR A 14 10.34 2.01 29.15
CA THR A 14 9.02 1.69 28.58
C THR A 14 8.18 2.93 28.26
N ASN A 15 8.74 4.13 28.35
CA ASN A 15 8.04 5.40 28.16
C ASN A 15 8.11 5.94 26.72
N PHE A 16 8.61 5.17 25.77
CA PHE A 16 8.59 5.59 24.37
C PHE A 16 7.17 5.52 23.78
N PRO A 17 6.56 6.65 23.35
CA PRO A 17 5.13 6.70 23.00
C PRO A 17 4.72 5.68 21.92
N LEU A 18 5.48 5.61 20.82
CA LEU A 18 5.14 4.69 19.72
C LEU A 18 5.11 3.24 20.20
N ALA A 19 6.18 2.75 20.81
CA ALA A 19 6.26 1.33 21.23
C ALA A 19 5.24 0.96 22.32
N ARG A 20 4.88 1.92 23.19
CA ARG A 20 3.87 1.71 24.24
C ARG A 20 2.45 1.60 23.67
N ASP A 21 2.16 2.37 22.63
CA ASP A 21 0.80 2.56 22.12
C ASP A 21 0.44 1.61 20.95
N LEU A 22 1.42 0.85 20.45
CA LEU A 22 1.18 -0.22 19.47
C LEU A 22 0.33 -1.35 20.06
N LYS A 23 -0.75 -1.67 19.36
CA LYS A 23 -1.53 -2.90 19.53
C LYS A 23 -0.97 -3.99 18.61
N ASN A 24 -1.39 -5.23 18.84
CA ASN A 24 -1.01 -6.38 18.01
C ASN A 24 -2.26 -7.16 17.58
N THR A 25 -3.30 -6.46 17.13
CA THR A 25 -4.63 -7.05 16.88
C THR A 25 -4.60 -8.14 15.82
N PHE A 26 -3.75 -8.02 14.78
CA PHE A 26 -3.62 -9.09 13.78
C PHE A 26 -2.97 -10.33 14.39
N PHE A 27 -1.91 -10.16 15.18
CA PHE A 27 -1.25 -11.26 15.88
C PHE A 27 -2.25 -11.96 16.81
N ASP A 28 -2.97 -11.19 17.64
CA ASP A 28 -3.93 -11.71 18.62
C ASP A 28 -5.10 -12.44 17.94
N ALA A 29 -5.61 -11.91 16.82
CA ALA A 29 -6.73 -12.52 16.10
C ALA A 29 -6.39 -13.88 15.47
N PHE A 30 -5.11 -14.12 15.16
CA PHE A 30 -4.65 -15.31 14.44
C PHE A 30 -3.66 -16.17 15.23
N SER A 31 -3.42 -15.88 16.52
CA SER A 31 -2.42 -16.56 17.35
C SER A 31 -2.63 -18.06 17.48
N ASP A 32 -3.90 -18.50 17.46
CA ASP A 32 -4.28 -19.90 17.61
C ASP A 32 -4.15 -20.70 16.30
N GLN A 33 -3.80 -20.03 15.20
CA GLN A 33 -3.68 -20.63 13.87
C GLN A 33 -2.21 -20.89 13.46
N GLY A 34 -1.27 -20.72 14.39
CA GLY A 34 0.16 -20.92 14.13
C GLY A 34 0.70 -19.91 13.13
N ASP A 35 1.54 -20.36 12.19
CA ASP A 35 2.18 -19.52 11.18
C ASP A 35 1.34 -19.34 9.89
N LEU A 36 0.04 -19.65 9.97
CA LEU A 36 -0.86 -19.69 8.81
C LEU A 36 -1.09 -18.32 8.17
N HIS A 37 -1.16 -17.25 8.97
CA HIS A 37 -1.40 -15.87 8.52
C HIS A 37 -0.15 -14.99 8.59
N TYR A 38 0.80 -15.33 9.45
CA TYR A 38 1.99 -14.54 9.70
C TYR A 38 3.11 -15.39 10.32
N SER A 39 4.33 -14.87 10.35
CA SER A 39 5.42 -15.38 11.17
C SER A 39 5.89 -14.30 12.13
N VAL A 40 6.14 -14.65 13.40
CA VAL A 40 6.90 -13.77 14.30
C VAL A 40 8.35 -13.74 13.80
N VAL A 41 8.90 -12.54 13.64
CA VAL A 41 10.22 -12.33 13.05
C VAL A 41 11.15 -11.59 14.00
N ALA A 42 12.45 -11.72 13.79
CA ALA A 42 13.45 -10.90 14.46
C ALA A 42 14.08 -9.96 13.43
N PRO A 43 14.33 -8.70 13.78
CA PRO A 43 15.03 -7.80 12.88
C PRO A 43 16.50 -8.19 12.77
N ASN A 44 17.14 -7.68 11.72
CA ASN A 44 18.58 -7.62 11.59
C ASN A 44 18.96 -6.13 11.60
N PRO A 45 19.38 -5.54 12.73
CA PRO A 45 19.61 -4.10 12.83
C PRO A 45 20.60 -3.56 11.79
N LEU A 46 20.43 -2.30 11.39
CA LEU A 46 21.37 -1.59 10.54
C LEU A 46 22.61 -1.10 11.32
N SER A 47 23.76 -1.07 10.65
CA SER A 47 25.02 -0.59 11.24
C SER A 47 25.23 0.91 11.01
N GLY A 48 25.48 1.66 12.09
CA GLY A 48 25.68 3.11 12.04
C GLY A 48 24.51 3.87 11.39
N PRO A 49 23.28 3.70 11.90
CA PRO A 49 22.09 4.31 11.31
C PRO A 49 22.11 5.84 11.43
N VAL A 50 21.53 6.52 10.45
CA VAL A 50 21.35 7.98 10.43
C VAL A 50 19.95 8.28 9.91
N LEU A 51 19.24 9.20 10.59
CA LEU A 51 17.96 9.71 10.11
C LEU A 51 18.18 10.57 8.86
N VAL A 52 17.58 10.17 7.73
CA VAL A 52 17.60 10.95 6.48
C VAL A 52 16.48 11.98 6.49
N SER A 53 15.28 11.56 6.88
CA SER A 53 14.09 12.42 6.95
C SER A 53 13.03 11.84 7.89
N SER A 54 12.31 12.72 8.57
CA SER A 54 11.07 12.43 9.31
C SER A 54 9.89 13.21 8.74
N ASN A 55 8.69 12.67 8.91
CA ASN A 55 7.45 13.29 8.47
C ASN A 55 6.68 13.86 9.65
N ASP A 56 6.92 15.13 9.97
CA ASP A 56 6.34 15.79 11.13
C ASP A 56 4.82 15.92 11.05
N GLN A 57 4.25 16.04 9.85
CA GLN A 57 2.81 16.12 9.68
C GLN A 57 2.18 14.75 10.00
N LEU A 58 2.70 13.68 9.40
CA LEU A 58 2.19 12.33 9.69
C LEU A 58 2.42 11.96 11.16
N ALA A 59 3.53 12.35 11.78
CA ALA A 59 3.74 12.13 13.20
C ALA A 59 2.61 12.75 14.05
N LYS A 60 2.21 13.99 13.76
CA LYS A 60 1.08 14.65 14.43
C LYS A 60 -0.25 13.96 14.15
N ASP A 61 -0.49 13.56 12.90
CA ASP A 61 -1.72 12.83 12.50
C ASP A 61 -1.83 11.50 13.28
N LEU A 62 -0.70 10.87 13.58
CA LEU A 62 -0.59 9.66 14.40
C LEU A 62 -0.60 9.92 15.92
N GLY A 63 -0.76 11.16 16.37
CA GLY A 63 -0.73 11.52 17.79
C GLY A 63 0.68 11.48 18.42
N LEU A 64 1.73 11.40 17.61
CA LEU A 64 3.14 11.39 18.03
C LEU A 64 3.72 12.81 18.01
N LYS A 65 4.73 13.06 18.84
CA LYS A 65 5.48 14.32 18.79
C LYS A 65 6.60 14.21 17.75
N PRO A 66 6.75 15.18 16.83
CA PRO A 66 7.83 15.17 15.85
C PRO A 66 9.24 15.03 16.46
N ASP A 67 9.49 15.71 17.58
CA ASP A 67 10.78 15.64 18.29
C ASP A 67 11.11 14.22 18.78
N ASP A 68 10.09 13.43 19.14
CA ASP A 68 10.28 12.03 19.56
C ASP A 68 10.70 11.15 18.37
N ILE A 69 10.31 11.52 17.14
CA ILE A 69 10.70 10.80 15.91
C ILE A 69 12.20 10.99 15.62
N ALA A 70 12.75 12.15 15.96
CA ALA A 70 14.17 12.48 15.73
C ALA A 70 15.11 11.99 16.84
N GLY A 71 14.57 11.42 17.93
CA GLY A 71 15.35 10.95 19.08
C GLY A 71 16.13 9.65 18.81
N GLU A 72 17.18 9.41 19.61
CA GLU A 72 18.05 8.22 19.49
C GLU A 72 17.28 6.90 19.63
N THR A 73 16.27 6.84 20.51
CA THR A 73 15.43 5.65 20.68
C THR A 73 14.62 5.34 19.42
N MET A 74 14.04 6.37 18.77
CA MET A 74 13.31 6.17 17.51
C MET A 74 14.28 5.76 16.40
N LEU A 75 15.44 6.40 16.30
CA LEU A 75 16.46 6.03 15.32
C LEU A 75 16.86 4.56 15.44
N SER A 76 17.13 4.08 16.66
CA SER A 76 17.44 2.67 16.92
C SER A 76 16.29 1.74 16.53
N LEU A 77 15.06 2.07 16.94
CA LEU A 77 13.87 1.29 16.60
C LEU A 77 13.65 1.21 15.09
N MET A 78 13.70 2.34 14.40
CA MET A 78 13.49 2.43 12.94
C MET A 78 14.69 1.87 12.16
N ALA A 79 15.86 1.73 12.78
CA ALA A 79 17.00 0.99 12.23
C ALA A 79 16.90 -0.53 12.44
N GLY A 80 15.83 -1.02 13.09
CA GLY A 80 15.61 -2.43 13.37
C GLY A 80 16.26 -2.92 14.67
N ASP A 81 16.73 -2.04 15.55
CA ASP A 81 17.13 -2.43 16.91
C ASP A 81 15.92 -2.35 17.86
N PHE A 82 15.28 -3.51 18.06
CA PHE A 82 14.13 -3.62 18.96
C PHE A 82 14.54 -3.91 20.40
N SER A 83 15.83 -3.87 20.77
CA SER A 83 16.24 -4.07 22.17
C SER A 83 15.70 -3.00 23.12
N VAL A 84 15.32 -1.84 22.57
CA VAL A 84 14.76 -0.69 23.29
C VAL A 84 13.25 -0.79 23.53
N ALA A 85 12.56 -1.77 22.94
CA ALA A 85 11.11 -1.91 22.99
C ALA A 85 10.66 -3.37 23.04
N ASN A 86 9.63 -3.69 23.84
CA ASN A 86 9.07 -5.04 23.86
C ASN A 86 8.06 -5.22 22.71
N LEU A 87 8.56 -5.36 21.48
CA LEU A 87 7.74 -5.56 20.29
C LEU A 87 7.62 -7.04 19.89
N GLN A 88 6.52 -7.37 19.23
CA GLN A 88 6.29 -8.69 18.63
C GLN A 88 6.08 -8.53 17.12
N PRO A 89 7.13 -8.14 16.38
CA PRO A 89 6.99 -7.86 14.96
C PRO A 89 6.63 -9.14 14.19
N ILE A 90 5.72 -8.99 13.24
CA ILE A 90 5.25 -10.06 12.38
C ILE A 90 5.55 -9.77 10.92
N ALA A 91 5.75 -10.81 10.14
CA ALA A 91 5.75 -10.75 8.68
C ALA A 91 4.50 -11.46 8.18
N LEU A 92 3.71 -10.83 7.31
CA LEU A 92 2.49 -11.41 6.78
C LEU A 92 2.79 -12.42 5.67
N VAL A 93 2.00 -13.50 5.59
CA VAL A 93 2.03 -14.40 4.44
C VAL A 93 0.92 -14.02 3.46
N TYR A 94 1.26 -14.07 2.17
CA TYR A 94 0.31 -13.91 1.08
C TYR A 94 0.87 -14.59 -0.18
N SER A 95 0.08 -14.65 -1.25
CA SER A 95 0.50 -15.09 -2.58
C SER A 95 0.10 -14.00 -3.60
N GLY A 96 0.17 -14.29 -4.88
CA GLY A 96 -0.39 -13.40 -5.90
C GLY A 96 -0.12 -13.86 -7.32
N HIS A 97 -0.82 -13.24 -8.26
CA HIS A 97 -0.52 -13.31 -9.67
C HIS A 97 0.47 -12.22 -10.05
N GLN A 98 1.68 -12.63 -10.41
CA GLN A 98 2.72 -11.72 -10.91
C GLN A 98 2.68 -11.72 -12.44
N PHE A 99 2.52 -10.53 -13.03
CA PHE A 99 2.35 -10.38 -14.48
C PHE A 99 1.22 -11.25 -15.08
N GLY A 100 0.18 -11.53 -14.30
CA GLY A 100 -0.97 -12.35 -14.71
C GLY A 100 -0.79 -13.86 -14.54
N VAL A 101 0.34 -14.31 -14.00
CA VAL A 101 0.64 -15.73 -13.75
C VAL A 101 0.74 -15.98 -12.25
N TRP A 102 0.16 -17.07 -11.77
CA TRP A 102 0.23 -17.46 -10.37
C TRP A 102 1.68 -17.69 -9.93
N ALA A 103 2.15 -16.92 -8.93
CA ALA A 103 3.53 -16.95 -8.47
C ALA A 103 3.76 -17.85 -7.22
N GLY A 104 2.71 -18.54 -6.76
CA GLY A 104 2.75 -19.29 -5.51
C GLY A 104 2.90 -18.40 -4.28
N GLN A 105 3.45 -18.95 -3.20
CA GLN A 105 3.62 -18.24 -1.93
C GLN A 105 4.64 -17.10 -2.04
N LEU A 106 4.19 -15.90 -1.67
CA LEU A 106 4.98 -14.70 -1.44
C LEU A 106 5.01 -14.42 0.09
N GLY A 107 4.65 -13.21 0.50
CA GLY A 107 4.73 -12.75 1.88
C GLY A 107 5.66 -11.55 2.02
N ASP A 108 5.67 -10.96 3.22
CA ASP A 108 6.52 -9.83 3.56
C ASP A 108 7.99 -10.27 3.60
N GLY A 109 8.64 -10.35 2.44
CA GLY A 109 10.00 -10.87 2.30
C GLY A 109 11.11 -9.93 2.78
N ARG A 110 10.77 -8.69 3.11
CA ARG A 110 11.71 -7.67 3.64
C ARG A 110 10.98 -6.61 4.46
N ALA A 111 9.82 -6.95 4.98
CA ALA A 111 8.99 -6.03 5.75
C ALA A 111 8.54 -6.71 7.04
N MET A 112 8.36 -5.92 8.09
CA MET A 112 7.96 -6.38 9.40
C MET A 112 6.94 -5.40 9.96
N THR A 113 5.71 -5.85 10.20
CA THR A 113 4.70 -5.06 10.89
C THR A 113 5.02 -5.09 12.38
N LEU A 114 5.28 -3.91 12.95
CA LEU A 114 5.65 -3.74 14.36
C LEU A 114 4.45 -3.80 15.30
N GLY A 115 3.27 -3.49 14.77
CA GLY A 115 1.98 -3.43 15.47
C GLY A 115 1.05 -2.44 14.77
N GLU A 116 -0.09 -2.17 15.38
CA GLU A 116 -1.07 -1.19 14.91
C GLU A 116 -1.22 -0.03 15.89
N LEU A 117 -1.11 1.21 15.38
CA LEU A 117 -1.34 2.41 16.16
C LEU A 117 -2.78 2.88 16.00
N GLN A 118 -3.38 3.32 17.09
CA GLN A 118 -4.71 3.91 17.07
C GLN A 118 -4.63 5.38 16.59
N VAL A 119 -5.31 5.69 15.49
CA VAL A 119 -5.37 7.01 14.86
C VAL A 119 -6.77 7.56 15.00
N GLU A 120 -6.91 8.84 15.34
CA GLU A 120 -8.20 9.53 15.47
C GLU A 120 -8.41 10.41 14.24
N ASP A 121 -9.52 10.22 13.54
CA ASP A 121 -9.95 11.12 12.49
C ASP A 121 -10.48 12.41 13.15
N ALA A 122 -9.75 13.51 12.96
CA ALA A 122 -10.08 14.80 13.57
C ALA A 122 -11.41 15.40 13.08
N LEU A 123 -11.94 14.96 11.93
CA LEU A 123 -13.20 15.45 11.37
C LEU A 123 -14.41 14.67 11.88
N THR A 124 -14.28 13.34 11.98
CA THR A 124 -15.40 12.47 12.39
C THR A 124 -15.36 12.11 13.87
N GLY A 125 -14.21 12.25 14.53
CA GLY A 125 -13.96 11.74 15.89
C GLY A 125 -13.92 10.22 15.97
N THR A 126 -13.94 9.52 14.82
CA THR A 126 -13.83 8.05 14.78
C THR A 126 -12.38 7.64 14.83
N SER A 127 -12.10 6.49 15.46
CA SER A 127 -10.75 5.99 15.55
C SER A 127 -10.56 4.71 14.73
N GLU A 128 -9.46 4.63 14.02
CA GLU A 128 -9.07 3.49 13.20
C GLU A 128 -7.66 3.01 13.59
N LEU A 129 -7.40 1.71 13.45
CA LEU A 129 -6.06 1.16 13.65
C LEU A 129 -5.26 1.23 12.34
N TRP A 130 -4.06 1.78 12.40
CA TRP A 130 -3.13 1.89 11.28
C TRP A 130 -1.88 1.04 11.55
N ASP A 131 -1.51 0.18 10.61
CA ASP A 131 -0.31 -0.64 10.67
C ASP A 131 0.95 0.22 10.62
N ILE A 132 1.91 -0.06 11.50
CA ILE A 132 3.27 0.48 11.45
C ILE A 132 4.19 -0.63 10.93
N GLN A 133 4.72 -0.49 9.72
CA GLN A 133 5.52 -1.50 9.06
C GLN A 133 6.92 -0.97 8.73
N LEU A 134 7.95 -1.71 9.11
CA LEU A 134 9.33 -1.40 8.80
C LEU A 134 9.83 -2.23 7.62
N LYS A 135 10.12 -1.58 6.50
CA LYS A 135 10.64 -2.21 5.27
C LYS A 135 12.15 -2.05 5.19
N GLY A 136 12.89 -3.13 4.97
CA GLY A 136 14.36 -3.20 4.92
C GLY A 136 15.03 -3.67 6.22
N ALA A 137 14.24 -4.05 7.22
CA ALA A 137 14.72 -4.38 8.57
C ALA A 137 15.34 -5.79 8.71
N GLY A 138 15.44 -6.57 7.62
CA GLY A 138 16.08 -7.88 7.63
C GLY A 138 15.24 -8.97 6.95
N THR A 139 15.79 -10.18 6.97
CA THR A 139 15.14 -11.36 6.37
C THR A 139 13.96 -11.85 7.19
N THR A 140 12.99 -12.42 6.52
CA THR A 140 11.83 -13.11 7.07
C THR A 140 11.75 -14.52 6.45
N PRO A 141 10.89 -15.41 6.94
CA PRO A 141 10.61 -16.69 6.27
C PRO A 141 10.15 -16.55 4.81
N TYR A 142 9.71 -15.35 4.41
CA TYR A 142 9.19 -15.05 3.07
C TYR A 142 10.23 -14.36 2.17
N SER A 143 11.46 -14.13 2.63
CA SER A 143 12.53 -13.51 1.82
C SER A 143 12.95 -14.34 0.61
N ARG A 144 12.58 -15.62 0.55
CA ARG A 144 13.05 -16.58 -0.46
C ARG A 144 14.60 -16.56 -0.50
N PHE A 145 15.18 -16.05 -1.58
CA PHE A 145 16.63 -15.94 -1.79
C PHE A 145 17.16 -14.51 -1.58
N ALA A 146 16.31 -13.54 -1.22
CA ALA A 146 16.69 -12.15 -1.02
C ALA A 146 17.28 -11.92 0.39
N ASP A 147 18.05 -10.84 0.52
CA ASP A 147 18.76 -10.44 1.74
C ASP A 147 17.88 -9.73 2.79
N GLY A 148 16.59 -9.52 2.50
CA GLY A 148 15.68 -8.82 3.39
C GLY A 148 15.96 -7.31 3.52
N ARG A 149 16.80 -6.73 2.66
CA ARG A 149 17.20 -5.32 2.70
C ARG A 149 16.51 -4.48 1.63
N ALA A 150 16.32 -3.20 1.96
CA ALA A 150 16.03 -2.14 1.01
C ALA A 150 17.27 -1.25 0.86
N VAL A 151 17.45 -0.67 -0.33
CA VAL A 151 18.55 0.25 -0.63
C VAL A 151 18.06 1.68 -0.58
N LEU A 152 18.93 2.62 -0.23
CA LEU A 152 18.56 4.02 -0.02
C LEU A 152 17.78 4.63 -1.19
N ARG A 153 18.21 4.42 -2.44
CA ARG A 153 17.51 4.96 -3.62
C ARG A 153 16.04 4.52 -3.70
N SER A 154 15.76 3.26 -3.37
CA SER A 154 14.41 2.71 -3.42
C SER A 154 13.56 3.25 -2.28
N SER A 155 14.15 3.37 -1.09
CA SER A 155 13.48 3.88 0.10
C SER A 155 13.17 5.38 -0.01
N ILE A 156 14.07 6.19 -0.63
CA ILE A 156 13.80 7.60 -0.95
C ILE A 156 12.61 7.71 -1.90
N ARG A 157 12.58 6.91 -2.98
CA ARG A 157 11.50 6.94 -3.97
C ARG A 157 10.15 6.58 -3.34
N GLU A 158 10.11 5.54 -2.50
CA GLU A 158 8.90 5.15 -1.77
C GLU A 158 8.46 6.24 -0.78
N TYR A 159 9.38 6.77 0.03
CA TYR A 159 9.10 7.85 0.98
C TYR A 159 8.48 9.08 0.29
N LEU A 160 9.11 9.56 -0.78
CA LEU A 160 8.64 10.74 -1.51
C LEU A 160 7.30 10.47 -2.23
N CYS A 161 7.15 9.31 -2.87
CA CYS A 161 5.94 9.03 -3.64
C CYS A 161 4.72 8.79 -2.77
N SER A 162 4.89 8.10 -1.63
CA SER A 162 3.84 7.96 -0.61
C SER A 162 3.25 9.32 -0.23
N GLU A 163 4.10 10.30 0.05
CA GLU A 163 3.66 11.62 0.50
C GLU A 163 3.19 12.51 -0.65
N ALA A 164 3.76 12.36 -1.86
CA ALA A 164 3.27 13.04 -3.04
C ALA A 164 1.84 12.59 -3.41
N MET A 165 1.57 11.28 -3.37
CA MET A 165 0.23 10.74 -3.64
C MET A 165 -0.78 11.22 -2.60
N HIS A 166 -0.40 11.23 -1.31
CA HIS A 166 -1.23 11.77 -0.25
C HIS A 166 -1.51 13.28 -0.46
N GLY A 167 -0.49 14.07 -0.79
CA GLY A 167 -0.63 15.50 -1.06
C GLY A 167 -1.48 15.81 -2.30
N LEU A 168 -1.59 14.86 -3.24
CA LEU A 168 -2.51 14.92 -4.38
C LEU A 168 -3.93 14.46 -4.04
N GLY A 169 -4.20 14.09 -2.78
CA GLY A 169 -5.50 13.57 -2.33
C GLY A 169 -5.78 12.15 -2.80
N ILE A 170 -4.76 11.37 -3.15
CA ILE A 170 -4.90 9.99 -3.61
C ILE A 170 -4.64 9.04 -2.45
N ALA A 171 -5.55 8.09 -2.23
CA ALA A 171 -5.41 7.07 -1.19
C ALA A 171 -4.11 6.27 -1.37
N THR A 172 -3.32 6.17 -0.30
CA THR A 172 -1.95 5.64 -0.34
C THR A 172 -1.47 5.22 1.04
N THR A 173 -0.55 4.25 1.09
CA THR A 173 0.33 4.10 2.25
C THR A 173 1.19 5.33 2.44
N ARG A 174 1.41 5.71 3.68
CA ARG A 174 2.19 6.88 4.11
C ARG A 174 3.59 6.49 4.56
N ALA A 175 4.49 7.44 4.63
CA ALA A 175 5.88 7.21 5.06
C ALA A 175 6.25 8.14 6.23
N LEU A 176 6.56 7.53 7.39
CA LEU A 176 6.83 8.26 8.64
C LEU A 176 8.29 8.72 8.76
N CYS A 177 9.23 7.85 8.42
CA CYS A 177 10.65 8.20 8.44
C CYS A 177 11.47 7.31 7.51
N LEU A 178 12.65 7.81 7.18
CA LEU A 178 13.65 7.16 6.34
C LEU A 178 15.00 7.16 7.05
N ILE A 179 15.58 5.97 7.21
CA ILE A 179 16.88 5.76 7.84
C ILE A 179 17.86 5.23 6.80
N GLU A 180 19.07 5.79 6.76
CA GLU A 180 20.23 5.26 6.03
C GLU A 180 21.18 4.56 7.01
N SER A 181 22.05 3.69 6.51
CA SER A 181 23.11 3.08 7.30
C SER A 181 24.40 2.82 6.50
N LYS A 182 25.45 2.38 7.20
CA LYS A 182 26.70 1.90 6.61
C LYS A 182 26.66 0.41 6.23
N THR A 183 25.52 -0.26 6.39
CA THR A 183 25.39 -1.68 6.04
C THR A 183 25.41 -1.83 4.51
N PRO A 184 26.37 -2.55 3.92
CA PRO A 184 26.46 -2.70 2.48
C PRO A 184 25.39 -3.68 1.96
N VAL A 185 24.77 -3.33 0.84
CA VAL A 185 23.83 -4.17 0.10
C VAL A 185 24.34 -4.34 -1.32
N TYR A 186 24.37 -5.57 -1.80
CA TYR A 186 24.89 -5.90 -3.13
C TYR A 186 23.72 -6.02 -4.12
N ARG A 187 23.70 -5.16 -5.14
CA ARG A 187 22.78 -5.20 -6.29
C ARG A 187 23.61 -5.21 -7.57
N GLU A 188 23.30 -4.37 -8.55
CA GLU A 188 24.18 -4.09 -9.68
C GLU A 188 25.49 -3.43 -9.20
N ASP A 189 25.38 -2.53 -8.23
CA ASP A 189 26.47 -1.89 -7.50
C ASP A 189 26.34 -2.16 -5.98
N VAL A 190 27.35 -1.75 -5.20
CA VAL A 190 27.27 -1.73 -3.73
C VAL A 190 26.52 -0.47 -3.30
N GLU A 191 25.41 -0.66 -2.58
CA GLU A 191 24.54 0.42 -2.10
C GLU A 191 24.43 0.43 -0.56
N SER A 192 24.02 1.56 0.02
CA SER A 192 23.68 1.66 1.45
C SER A 192 22.32 1.01 1.74
N ALA A 193 22.28 0.13 2.75
CA ALA A 193 21.00 -0.35 3.29
C ALA A 193 20.23 0.80 3.94
N ALA A 194 18.92 0.81 3.75
CA ALA A 194 18.01 1.77 4.34
C ALA A 194 16.75 1.07 4.85
N THR A 195 16.07 1.72 5.79
CA THR A 195 14.71 1.35 6.21
C THR A 195 13.74 2.50 5.96
N VAL A 196 12.52 2.15 5.57
CA VAL A 196 11.39 3.09 5.51
C VAL A 196 10.30 2.59 6.45
N CYS A 197 9.82 3.48 7.32
CA CYS A 197 8.66 3.21 8.16
C CYS A 197 7.40 3.56 7.39
N ARG A 198 6.72 2.53 6.88
CA ARG A 198 5.43 2.62 6.21
C ARG A 198 4.33 2.64 7.24
N VAL A 199 3.32 3.45 6.96
CA VAL A 199 2.10 3.56 7.76
C VAL A 199 0.92 3.35 6.81
N ALA A 200 0.01 2.46 7.16
CA ALA A 200 -1.16 2.17 6.32
C ALA A 200 -2.37 1.84 7.17
N ARG A 201 -3.58 2.06 6.64
CA ARG A 201 -4.80 1.53 7.28
C ARG A 201 -4.69 0.01 7.41
N SER A 202 -4.24 -0.67 6.36
CA SER A 202 -4.00 -2.11 6.34
C SER A 202 -2.96 -2.51 5.29
N HIS A 203 -2.13 -3.49 5.60
CA HIS A 203 -1.25 -4.18 4.65
C HIS A 203 -1.87 -5.47 4.07
N ILE A 204 -3.17 -5.71 4.30
CA ILE A 204 -3.89 -6.84 3.71
C ILE A 204 -4.12 -6.57 2.21
N ARG A 205 -3.78 -7.56 1.38
CA ARG A 205 -3.76 -7.47 -0.08
C ARG A 205 -4.80 -8.39 -0.70
N PHE A 206 -5.11 -8.24 -1.99
CA PHE A 206 -5.91 -9.25 -2.70
C PHE A 206 -5.21 -10.62 -2.64
N GLY A 207 -3.89 -10.60 -2.81
CA GLY A 207 -3.02 -11.76 -2.65
C GLY A 207 -3.11 -12.50 -1.31
N SER A 208 -3.55 -11.82 -0.23
CA SER A 208 -3.77 -12.45 1.07
C SER A 208 -4.97 -13.40 1.05
N PHE A 209 -6.02 -13.09 0.29
CA PHE A 209 -7.18 -13.97 0.11
C PHE A 209 -6.89 -15.09 -0.91
N GLU A 210 -6.23 -14.74 -2.02
CA GLU A 210 -5.83 -15.72 -3.03
C GLU A 210 -4.94 -16.82 -2.44
N HIS A 211 -4.06 -16.47 -1.51
CA HIS A 211 -3.19 -17.41 -0.80
C HIS A 211 -3.94 -18.63 -0.25
N PHE A 212 -5.05 -18.39 0.44
CA PHE A 212 -5.87 -19.43 1.04
C PHE A 212 -6.80 -20.10 0.03
N HIS A 213 -7.31 -19.33 -0.95
CA HIS A 213 -8.15 -19.86 -2.02
C HIS A 213 -7.44 -20.97 -2.82
N TYR A 214 -6.24 -20.70 -3.33
CA TYR A 214 -5.48 -21.67 -4.12
C TYR A 214 -4.90 -22.82 -3.30
N ARG A 215 -5.07 -22.79 -1.97
CA ARG A 215 -4.79 -23.90 -1.04
C ARG A 215 -6.03 -24.67 -0.62
N ASN A 216 -7.21 -24.32 -1.16
CA ASN A 216 -8.51 -24.88 -0.80
C ASN A 216 -8.85 -24.71 0.70
N GLN A 217 -8.47 -23.56 1.28
CA GLN A 217 -8.67 -23.26 2.70
C GLN A 217 -9.75 -22.19 2.87
N SER A 218 -11.03 -22.59 2.98
CA SER A 218 -12.17 -21.65 3.09
C SER A 218 -12.27 -20.93 4.44
N GLU A 219 -11.95 -21.62 5.54
CA GLU A 219 -12.05 -21.02 6.88
C GLU A 219 -11.09 -19.85 7.09
N PRO A 220 -9.81 -19.92 6.69
CA PRO A 220 -8.91 -18.76 6.73
C PRO A 220 -9.36 -17.57 5.87
N ILE A 221 -10.03 -17.81 4.72
CA ILE A 221 -10.62 -16.74 3.89
C ILE A 221 -11.71 -16.03 4.68
N ARG A 222 -12.60 -16.79 5.33
CA ARG A 222 -13.67 -16.25 6.19
C ARG A 222 -13.08 -15.46 7.35
N ALA A 223 -12.10 -16.02 8.05
CA ALA A 223 -11.46 -15.39 9.19
C ALA A 223 -10.77 -14.08 8.81
N LEU A 224 -10.04 -14.05 7.69
CA LEU A 224 -9.42 -12.83 7.18
C LEU A 224 -10.46 -11.78 6.77
N ALA A 225 -11.55 -12.20 6.10
CA ALA A 225 -12.62 -11.28 5.72
C ALA A 225 -13.31 -10.67 6.95
N ASN A 226 -13.61 -11.48 7.97
CA ASN A 226 -14.16 -11.00 9.23
C ASN A 226 -13.20 -10.03 9.92
N TYR A 227 -11.90 -10.35 10.00
CA TYR A 227 -10.91 -9.44 10.59
C TYR A 227 -10.88 -8.07 9.88
N VAL A 228 -10.90 -8.05 8.55
CA VAL A 228 -10.94 -6.78 7.79
C VAL A 228 -12.23 -6.01 8.08
N ILE A 229 -13.38 -6.70 8.11
CA ILE A 229 -14.68 -6.07 8.40
C ILE A 229 -14.72 -5.51 9.83
N ASP A 230 -14.39 -6.32 10.83
CA ASP A 230 -14.44 -5.92 12.23
C ASP A 230 -13.51 -4.74 12.53
N ARG A 231 -12.35 -4.68 11.85
CA ARG A 231 -11.37 -3.62 12.03
C ARG A 231 -11.74 -2.31 11.33
N HIS A 232 -12.19 -2.37 10.08
CA HIS A 232 -12.34 -1.19 9.23
C HIS A 232 -13.79 -0.77 8.99
N PHE A 233 -14.73 -1.70 9.20
CA PHE A 233 -16.14 -1.54 8.93
C PHE A 233 -17.01 -2.19 10.02
N PRO A 234 -16.83 -1.82 11.29
CA PRO A 234 -17.51 -2.48 12.41
C PRO A 234 -19.05 -2.45 12.29
N ASP A 235 -19.59 -1.43 11.62
CA ASP A 235 -21.03 -1.32 11.35
C ASP A 235 -21.56 -2.40 10.38
N TRP A 236 -20.68 -3.17 9.73
CA TRP A 236 -21.06 -4.28 8.84
C TRP A 236 -20.95 -5.65 9.50
N SER A 237 -20.38 -5.78 10.70
CA SER A 237 -20.04 -7.08 11.29
C SER A 237 -21.25 -8.01 11.46
N ASP A 238 -22.42 -7.43 11.75
CA ASP A 238 -23.70 -8.13 11.95
C ASP A 238 -24.59 -8.17 10.69
N ASP A 239 -24.11 -7.69 9.55
CA ASP A 239 -24.87 -7.65 8.30
C ASP A 239 -24.75 -8.97 7.51
N ASP A 240 -25.88 -9.50 7.03
CA ASP A 240 -25.92 -10.73 6.23
C ASP A 240 -25.14 -10.59 4.90
N GLU A 241 -25.01 -9.37 4.38
CA GLU A 241 -24.30 -9.04 3.14
C GLU A 241 -22.87 -8.53 3.38
N LYS A 242 -22.32 -8.66 4.59
CA LYS A 242 -21.02 -8.05 4.96
C LYS A 242 -19.86 -8.37 4.02
N TYR A 243 -19.78 -9.60 3.52
CA TYR A 243 -18.74 -9.98 2.56
C TYR A 243 -18.97 -9.32 1.19
N ALA A 244 -20.22 -9.20 0.75
CA ALA A 244 -20.58 -8.49 -0.47
C ALA A 244 -20.26 -6.99 -0.34
N LYS A 245 -20.50 -6.38 0.84
CA LYS A 245 -20.11 -5.00 1.15
C LYS A 245 -18.59 -4.80 1.10
N LEU A 246 -17.81 -5.70 1.70
CA LEU A 246 -16.34 -5.66 1.62
C LEU A 246 -15.85 -5.73 0.17
N PHE A 247 -16.41 -6.63 -0.63
CA PHE A 247 -16.04 -6.76 -2.03
C PHE A 247 -16.46 -5.51 -2.85
N ALA A 248 -17.67 -4.99 -2.64
CA ALA A 248 -18.13 -3.76 -3.28
C ALA A 248 -17.28 -2.54 -2.91
N HIS A 249 -16.85 -2.44 -1.67
CA HIS A 249 -15.88 -1.43 -1.22
C HIS A 249 -14.57 -1.57 -1.99
N SER A 250 -14.00 -2.78 -2.05
CA SER A 250 -12.73 -3.06 -2.76
C SER A 250 -12.83 -2.67 -4.24
N VAL A 251 -13.94 -3.00 -4.91
CA VAL A 251 -14.20 -2.63 -6.32
C VAL A 251 -14.28 -1.12 -6.48
N THR A 252 -15.03 -0.45 -5.60
CA THR A 252 -15.25 1.00 -5.65
C THR A 252 -13.94 1.77 -5.42
N GLU A 253 -13.21 1.46 -4.36
CA GLU A 253 -11.97 2.16 -4.01
C GLU A 253 -10.85 1.87 -5.01
N THR A 254 -10.78 0.65 -5.57
CA THR A 254 -9.83 0.36 -6.67
C THR A 254 -10.17 1.17 -7.93
N ALA A 255 -11.45 1.30 -8.29
CA ALA A 255 -11.88 2.13 -9.42
C ALA A 255 -11.50 3.60 -9.19
N LYS A 256 -11.72 4.12 -7.98
CA LYS A 256 -11.36 5.50 -7.62
C LYS A 256 -9.86 5.73 -7.66
N MET A 257 -9.09 4.88 -6.99
CA MET A 257 -7.63 4.93 -6.97
C MET A 257 -7.06 5.00 -8.38
N ILE A 258 -7.49 4.09 -9.27
CA ILE A 258 -6.99 4.06 -10.65
C ILE A 258 -7.49 5.27 -11.46
N ALA A 259 -8.72 5.74 -11.27
CA ALA A 259 -9.19 6.98 -11.93
C ALA A 259 -8.31 8.19 -11.56
N HIS A 260 -7.93 8.29 -10.28
CA HIS A 260 -6.97 9.30 -9.83
C HIS A 260 -5.59 9.12 -10.47
N TRP A 261 -5.07 7.88 -10.52
CA TRP A 261 -3.79 7.60 -11.19
C TRP A 261 -3.80 8.06 -12.65
N GLN A 262 -4.87 7.74 -13.40
CA GLN A 262 -5.01 8.18 -14.79
C GLN A 262 -5.09 9.70 -14.90
N ALA A 263 -5.80 10.39 -14.01
CA ALA A 263 -5.98 11.84 -14.07
C ALA A 263 -4.70 12.64 -13.71
N VAL A 264 -3.81 12.07 -12.90
CA VAL A 264 -2.52 12.71 -12.53
C VAL A 264 -1.34 12.20 -13.33
N GLY A 265 -1.54 11.23 -14.23
CA GLY A 265 -0.46 10.64 -15.02
C GLY A 265 0.47 9.75 -14.19
N PHE A 266 -0.02 9.08 -13.15
CA PHE A 266 0.77 8.14 -12.37
C PHE A 266 0.71 6.73 -12.98
N SER A 267 1.88 6.10 -13.19
CA SER A 267 2.02 4.72 -13.61
C SER A 267 2.71 3.89 -12.51
N HIS A 268 2.02 2.87 -12.00
CA HIS A 268 2.48 2.06 -10.88
C HIS A 268 3.61 1.09 -11.27
N GLY A 269 3.53 0.49 -12.46
CA GLY A 269 4.55 -0.40 -13.03
C GLY A 269 4.56 -1.85 -12.54
N VAL A 270 3.92 -2.15 -11.40
CA VAL A 270 3.81 -3.53 -10.86
C VAL A 270 2.46 -3.77 -10.21
N MET A 271 1.38 -3.79 -11.00
CA MET A 271 0.02 -4.06 -10.49
C MET A 271 -0.25 -5.57 -10.39
N ASN A 272 0.63 -6.28 -9.70
CA ASN A 272 0.36 -7.67 -9.31
C ASN A 272 -0.74 -7.70 -8.24
N THR A 273 -1.45 -8.82 -8.07
CA THR A 273 -2.52 -8.90 -7.06
C THR A 273 -2.00 -8.82 -5.61
N ASP A 274 -0.73 -9.16 -5.37
CA ASP A 274 -0.06 -8.91 -4.09
C ASP A 274 0.25 -7.42 -3.83
N ASN A 275 0.14 -6.55 -4.84
CA ASN A 275 0.30 -5.09 -4.70
C ASN A 275 -1.04 -4.34 -4.80
N MET A 276 -2.16 -5.04 -4.61
CA MET A 276 -3.49 -4.42 -4.55
C MET A 276 -3.99 -4.46 -3.11
N SER A 277 -4.13 -3.29 -2.49
CA SER A 277 -4.69 -3.16 -1.14
C SER A 277 -6.17 -3.55 -1.13
N ILE A 278 -6.60 -4.27 -0.09
CA ILE A 278 -8.02 -4.58 0.12
C ILE A 278 -8.88 -3.33 0.35
N LEU A 279 -8.27 -2.22 0.78
CA LEU A 279 -8.94 -0.94 1.07
C LEU A 279 -8.78 0.10 -0.05
N GLY A 280 -8.15 -0.26 -1.18
CA GLY A 280 -7.94 0.64 -2.32
C GLY A 280 -6.85 1.70 -2.10
N ASP A 281 -5.92 1.48 -1.18
CA ASP A 281 -4.73 2.33 -1.02
C ASP A 281 -3.66 1.98 -2.07
N THR A 282 -3.02 3.00 -2.64
CA THR A 282 -1.77 2.84 -3.41
C THR A 282 -0.69 2.26 -2.51
N ILE A 283 -0.06 1.16 -2.89
CA ILE A 283 0.85 0.38 -2.03
C ILE A 283 2.04 -0.20 -2.83
N ASP A 284 3.20 -0.32 -2.17
CA ASP A 284 4.42 -0.93 -2.72
C ASP A 284 5.02 -0.20 -3.94
N TYR A 285 5.48 1.02 -3.68
CA TYR A 285 6.23 1.85 -4.62
C TYR A 285 7.57 1.22 -5.04
N GLY A 286 7.63 0.71 -6.26
CA GLY A 286 8.85 0.19 -6.87
C GLY A 286 9.25 0.99 -8.12
N PRO A 287 9.17 0.38 -9.32
CA PRO A 287 9.47 1.06 -10.58
C PRO A 287 8.27 1.88 -11.09
N PHE A 288 7.71 2.75 -10.25
CA PHE A 288 6.67 3.70 -10.65
C PHE A 288 7.25 4.87 -11.46
N GLY A 289 6.38 5.60 -12.16
CA GLY A 289 6.71 6.88 -12.78
C GLY A 289 5.48 7.77 -12.93
N PHE A 290 5.66 9.08 -12.74
CA PHE A 290 4.72 10.08 -13.23
C PHE A 290 5.06 10.41 -14.68
N LEU A 291 4.05 10.69 -15.51
CA LEU A 291 4.24 11.14 -16.88
C LEU A 291 4.88 12.53 -16.86
N ASP A 292 6.06 12.65 -17.49
CA ASP A 292 6.58 13.93 -17.96
C ASP A 292 5.79 14.31 -19.21
N ALA A 293 6.22 13.89 -20.40
CA ALA A 293 5.42 13.98 -21.61
C ALA A 293 4.23 13.01 -21.55
N TYR A 294 3.04 13.46 -21.99
CA TYR A 294 1.88 12.59 -22.08
C TYR A 294 2.12 11.47 -23.10
N ASN A 295 2.25 10.25 -22.61
CA ASN A 295 2.40 9.06 -23.42
C ASN A 295 1.47 7.96 -22.87
N PRO A 296 0.36 7.62 -23.56
CA PRO A 296 -0.55 6.57 -23.10
C PRO A 296 0.12 5.19 -23.02
N ASP A 297 1.13 4.94 -23.85
CA ASP A 297 1.89 3.69 -23.91
C ASP A 297 3.08 3.65 -22.94
N PHE A 298 3.21 4.63 -22.04
CA PHE A 298 4.34 4.70 -21.10
C PHE A 298 4.43 3.44 -20.22
N ILE A 299 5.61 2.82 -20.21
CA ILE A 299 5.97 1.67 -19.37
C ILE A 299 7.09 2.12 -18.44
N CYS A 300 6.76 2.35 -17.16
CA CYS A 300 7.75 2.77 -16.16
C CYS A 300 8.64 1.63 -15.65
N ASN A 301 8.20 0.38 -15.80
CA ASN A 301 8.93 -0.79 -15.35
C ASN A 301 9.73 -1.44 -16.48
N HIS A 302 11.06 -1.34 -16.41
CA HIS A 302 11.98 -1.95 -17.38
C HIS A 302 11.86 -3.48 -17.49
N SER A 303 11.29 -4.15 -16.47
CA SER A 303 11.03 -5.60 -16.51
C SER A 303 9.70 -5.97 -17.18
N ASP A 304 8.84 -5.00 -17.49
CA ASP A 304 7.56 -5.20 -18.16
C ASP A 304 7.70 -5.13 -19.69
N ALA A 305 8.40 -6.12 -20.26
CA ALA A 305 8.69 -6.15 -21.70
C ALA A 305 7.43 -6.17 -22.59
N ASN A 306 6.29 -6.64 -22.07
CA ASN A 306 5.03 -6.75 -22.80
C ASN A 306 4.08 -5.54 -22.57
N GLY A 307 4.48 -4.57 -21.74
CA GLY A 307 3.65 -3.41 -21.40
C GLY A 307 2.34 -3.76 -20.70
N ARG A 308 2.31 -4.86 -19.94
CA ARG A 308 1.12 -5.28 -19.18
C ARG A 308 0.64 -4.18 -18.25
N TYR A 309 1.57 -3.50 -17.60
CA TYR A 309 1.35 -2.44 -16.62
C TYR A 309 1.63 -1.04 -17.20
N SER A 310 1.57 -0.89 -18.53
CA SER A 310 1.61 0.43 -19.17
C SER A 310 0.51 1.35 -18.64
N PHE A 311 0.75 2.66 -18.69
CA PHE A 311 -0.17 3.66 -18.16
C PHE A 311 -1.62 3.50 -18.66
N LYS A 312 -1.84 3.29 -19.96
CA LYS A 312 -3.20 3.05 -20.51
C LYS A 312 -3.84 1.75 -20.04
N ASN A 313 -3.06 0.75 -19.65
CA ASN A 313 -3.57 -0.58 -19.28
C ASN A 313 -3.95 -0.67 -17.79
N GLN A 314 -3.61 0.30 -16.96
CA GLN A 314 -3.91 0.25 -15.52
C GLN A 314 -5.41 0.03 -15.21
N PRO A 315 -6.38 0.66 -15.92
CA PRO A 315 -7.81 0.38 -15.70
C PRO A 315 -8.21 -1.06 -15.98
N SER A 316 -7.78 -1.64 -17.11
CA SER A 316 -8.13 -3.02 -17.45
C SER A 316 -7.45 -4.03 -16.53
N VAL A 317 -6.21 -3.76 -16.11
CA VAL A 317 -5.50 -4.56 -15.11
C VAL A 317 -6.17 -4.48 -13.74
N GLY A 318 -6.65 -3.31 -13.33
CA GLY A 318 -7.43 -3.14 -12.10
C GLY A 318 -8.65 -4.06 -12.06
N LEU A 319 -9.44 -4.07 -13.14
CA LEU A 319 -10.57 -4.98 -13.28
C LEU A 319 -10.15 -6.45 -13.26
N TRP A 320 -9.04 -6.80 -13.92
CA TRP A 320 -8.51 -8.16 -13.92
C TRP A 320 -8.12 -8.61 -12.49
N ASN A 321 -7.45 -7.74 -11.73
CA ASN A 321 -7.09 -8.02 -10.34
C ASN A 321 -8.32 -8.17 -9.44
N LEU A 322 -9.38 -7.37 -9.66
CA LEU A 322 -10.65 -7.52 -8.94
C LEU A 322 -11.37 -8.84 -9.27
N ASN A 323 -11.23 -9.36 -10.50
CA ASN A 323 -11.72 -10.70 -10.84
C ASN A 323 -10.94 -11.79 -10.10
N ALA A 324 -9.62 -11.63 -9.93
CA ALA A 324 -8.83 -12.55 -9.12
C ALA A 324 -9.26 -12.53 -7.64
N LEU A 325 -9.52 -11.34 -7.08
CA LEU A 325 -10.11 -11.21 -5.74
C LEU A 325 -11.49 -11.87 -5.68
N ALA A 326 -12.39 -11.62 -6.63
CA ALA A 326 -13.72 -12.22 -6.69
C ALA A 326 -13.66 -13.76 -6.66
N THR A 327 -12.73 -14.33 -7.43
CA THR A 327 -12.47 -15.78 -7.46
C THR A 327 -12.08 -16.29 -6.07
N SER A 328 -11.24 -15.55 -5.34
CA SER A 328 -10.84 -15.92 -3.98
C SER A 328 -11.99 -15.86 -2.95
N LEU A 329 -13.06 -15.12 -3.23
CA LEU A 329 -14.20 -14.92 -2.34
C LEU A 329 -15.43 -15.78 -2.67
N MET A 330 -15.36 -16.67 -3.67
CA MET A 330 -16.50 -17.51 -4.11
C MET A 330 -17.06 -18.45 -3.03
N THR A 331 -16.28 -18.75 -1.98
CA THR A 331 -16.78 -19.56 -0.84
C THR A 331 -17.64 -18.74 0.13
N LEU A 332 -17.62 -17.41 0.00
CA LEU A 332 -18.33 -16.47 0.89
C LEU A 332 -19.47 -15.74 0.16
N ILE A 333 -19.34 -15.52 -1.15
CA ILE A 333 -20.24 -14.69 -1.95
C ILE A 333 -20.70 -15.50 -3.17
N SER A 334 -21.99 -15.41 -3.50
CA SER A 334 -22.53 -16.06 -4.69
C SER A 334 -21.90 -15.50 -5.97
N SER A 335 -21.77 -16.34 -7.00
CA SER A 335 -21.25 -15.91 -8.31
C SER A 335 -22.09 -14.77 -8.93
N GLU A 336 -23.42 -14.81 -8.77
CA GLU A 336 -24.31 -13.76 -9.26
C GLU A 336 -24.01 -12.40 -8.60
N THR A 337 -23.86 -12.39 -7.28
CA THR A 337 -23.51 -11.18 -6.50
C THR A 337 -22.12 -10.67 -6.86
N LEU A 338 -21.12 -11.56 -6.99
CA LEU A 338 -19.76 -11.17 -7.40
C LEU A 338 -19.76 -10.49 -8.78
N VAL A 339 -20.46 -11.08 -9.75
CA VAL A 339 -20.57 -10.54 -11.11
C VAL A 339 -21.32 -9.21 -11.11
N SER A 340 -22.40 -9.08 -10.33
CA SER A 340 -23.16 -7.83 -10.27
C SER A 340 -22.32 -6.68 -9.70
N ILE A 341 -21.54 -6.94 -8.65
CA ILE A 341 -20.63 -5.97 -8.04
C ILE A 341 -19.49 -5.60 -8.99
N LEU A 342 -18.86 -6.58 -9.65
CA LEU A 342 -17.77 -6.33 -10.62
C LEU A 342 -18.20 -5.41 -11.77
N LYS A 343 -19.44 -5.53 -12.24
CA LYS A 343 -20.00 -4.66 -13.28
C LYS A 343 -20.08 -3.18 -12.88
N THR A 344 -19.96 -2.86 -11.60
CA THR A 344 -19.95 -1.45 -11.13
C THR A 344 -18.58 -0.79 -11.28
N TYR A 345 -17.50 -1.56 -11.51
CA TYR A 345 -16.14 -1.03 -11.64
C TYR A 345 -16.01 0.01 -12.76
N GLU A 346 -16.39 -0.35 -13.99
CA GLU A 346 -16.21 0.50 -15.16
C GLU A 346 -17.05 1.78 -15.09
N PRO A 347 -18.36 1.74 -14.74
CA PRO A 347 -19.14 2.96 -14.51
C PRO A 347 -18.55 3.85 -13.43
N THR A 348 -18.05 3.28 -12.32
CA THR A 348 -17.44 4.04 -11.23
C THR A 348 -16.15 4.72 -11.68
N PHE A 349 -15.27 3.97 -12.33
CA PHE A 349 -14.00 4.48 -12.88
C PHE A 349 -14.26 5.60 -13.89
N LEU A 350 -15.12 5.38 -14.88
CA LEU A 350 -15.41 6.36 -15.93
C LEU A 350 -16.02 7.63 -15.37
N THR A 351 -17.01 7.51 -14.47
CA THR A 351 -17.66 8.66 -13.86
C THR A 351 -16.66 9.55 -13.12
N LEU A 352 -15.80 8.94 -12.30
CA LEU A 352 -14.80 9.70 -11.55
C LEU A 352 -13.71 10.27 -12.46
N TYR A 353 -13.16 9.47 -13.38
CA TYR A 353 -12.12 9.92 -14.30
C TYR A 353 -12.60 11.10 -15.15
N ARG A 354 -13.80 11.02 -15.71
CA ARG A 354 -14.43 12.12 -16.46
C ARG A 354 -14.59 13.37 -15.61
N GLY A 355 -15.07 13.24 -14.37
CA GLY A 355 -15.17 14.36 -13.44
C GLY A 355 -13.81 15.01 -13.13
N LEU A 356 -12.77 14.20 -12.92
CA LEU A 356 -11.41 14.69 -12.67
C LEU A 356 -10.83 15.41 -13.90
N MET A 357 -11.03 14.86 -15.10
CA MET A 357 -10.56 15.48 -16.34
C MET A 357 -11.31 16.78 -16.66
N ALA A 358 -12.64 16.81 -16.46
CA ALA A 358 -13.44 18.03 -16.56
C ALA A 358 -12.96 19.12 -15.59
N ALA A 359 -12.70 18.76 -14.33
CA ALA A 359 -12.16 19.69 -13.34
C ALA A 359 -10.77 20.23 -13.73
N LYS A 360 -9.89 19.40 -14.29
CA LYS A 360 -8.57 19.84 -14.81
C LYS A 360 -8.68 20.81 -15.98
N LEU A 361 -9.78 20.75 -16.75
CA LEU A 361 -10.11 21.70 -17.81
C LEU A 361 -10.83 22.97 -17.30
N GLY A 362 -11.14 23.06 -16.00
CA GLY A 362 -11.89 24.17 -15.41
C GLY A 362 -13.40 24.08 -15.63
N LEU A 363 -13.93 22.94 -16.07
CA LEU A 363 -15.36 22.71 -16.24
C LEU A 363 -16.00 22.38 -14.89
N SER A 364 -17.16 22.99 -14.59
CA SER A 364 -17.83 22.78 -13.30
C SER A 364 -18.46 21.40 -13.14
N HIS A 365 -18.85 20.77 -14.25
CA HIS A 365 -19.35 19.40 -14.32
C HIS A 365 -19.03 18.83 -15.70
N TYR A 366 -18.90 17.50 -15.77
CA TYR A 366 -18.75 16.80 -17.03
C TYR A 366 -20.09 16.70 -17.77
N ASN A 367 -20.08 16.95 -19.07
CA ASN A 367 -21.16 16.68 -20.00
C ASN A 367 -20.70 15.69 -21.08
N ASP A 368 -21.61 14.94 -21.70
CA ASP A 368 -21.25 13.93 -22.70
C ASP A 368 -20.52 14.51 -23.93
N THR A 369 -20.73 15.79 -24.23
CA THR A 369 -20.01 16.52 -25.29
C THR A 369 -18.54 16.77 -24.97
N ASP A 370 -18.14 16.67 -23.71
CA ASP A 370 -16.76 16.93 -23.26
C ASP A 370 -15.82 15.75 -23.54
N GLU A 371 -16.36 14.55 -23.77
CA GLU A 371 -15.59 13.35 -24.11
C GLU A 371 -14.70 13.59 -25.33
N ASP A 372 -15.27 14.12 -26.40
CA ASP A 372 -14.54 14.38 -27.65
C ASP A 372 -13.47 15.46 -27.45
N LEU A 373 -13.75 16.48 -26.62
CA LEU A 373 -12.78 17.53 -26.29
C LEU A 373 -11.58 16.95 -25.52
N ILE A 374 -11.84 16.17 -24.47
CA ILE A 374 -10.81 15.54 -23.64
C ILE A 374 -9.94 14.60 -24.51
N ASN A 375 -10.57 13.76 -25.33
CA ASN A 375 -9.86 12.79 -26.15
C ASN A 375 -9.02 13.47 -27.24
N GLN A 376 -9.54 14.50 -27.92
CA GLN A 376 -8.77 15.27 -28.90
C GLN A 376 -7.58 15.99 -28.25
N LEU A 377 -7.77 16.59 -27.08
CA LEU A 377 -6.69 17.21 -26.33
C LEU A 377 -5.58 16.20 -25.99
N LEU A 378 -5.94 15.07 -25.39
CA LEU A 378 -4.96 14.04 -25.01
C LEU A 378 -4.23 13.50 -26.24
N GLN A 379 -4.91 13.32 -27.36
CA GLN A 379 -4.28 12.92 -28.63
C GLN A 379 -3.28 13.97 -29.14
N LEU A 380 -3.61 15.25 -29.05
CA LEU A 380 -2.71 16.35 -29.41
C LEU A 380 -1.50 16.39 -28.48
N MET A 381 -1.70 16.23 -27.16
CA MET A 381 -0.62 16.17 -26.19
C MET A 381 0.34 15.01 -26.48
N ALA A 382 -0.20 13.83 -26.81
CA ALA A 382 0.61 12.66 -27.15
C ALA A 382 1.41 12.88 -28.44
N SER A 383 0.76 13.41 -29.49
CA SER A 383 1.40 13.62 -30.80
C SER A 383 2.51 14.67 -30.76
N ASN A 384 2.47 15.59 -29.78
CA ASN A 384 3.41 16.69 -29.64
C ASN A 384 4.35 16.54 -28.43
N ASN A 385 4.36 15.39 -27.73
CA ASN A 385 5.16 15.14 -26.53
C ASN A 385 5.00 16.25 -25.47
N VAL A 386 3.77 16.70 -25.24
CA VAL A 386 3.49 17.80 -24.31
C VAL A 386 3.62 17.29 -22.88
N ASP A 387 4.29 18.08 -22.03
CA ASP A 387 4.36 17.81 -20.60
C ASP A 387 2.95 17.79 -19.99
N TYR A 388 2.58 16.64 -19.40
CA TYR A 388 1.22 16.38 -18.91
C TYR A 388 0.86 17.33 -17.76
N THR A 389 1.77 17.49 -16.80
CA THR A 389 1.51 18.27 -15.59
C THR A 389 1.50 19.77 -15.89
N LEU A 390 2.51 20.25 -16.63
CA LEU A 390 2.66 21.67 -16.95
C LEU A 390 1.57 22.16 -17.91
N PHE A 391 1.07 21.33 -18.81
CA PHE A 391 -0.07 21.70 -19.65
C PHE A 391 -1.27 22.12 -18.80
N PHE A 392 -1.76 21.24 -17.92
CA PHE A 392 -2.92 21.54 -17.09
C PHE A 392 -2.64 22.68 -16.11
N ARG A 393 -1.41 22.78 -15.58
CA ARG A 393 -1.06 23.89 -14.69
C ARG A 393 -1.05 25.24 -15.40
N ASN A 394 -0.58 25.29 -16.64
CA ASN A 394 -0.58 26.52 -17.44
C ASN A 394 -1.98 26.87 -17.95
N LEU A 395 -2.83 25.87 -18.22
CA LEU A 395 -4.23 26.08 -18.60
C LEU A 395 -4.99 26.88 -17.54
N CYS A 396 -4.67 26.72 -16.24
CA CYS A 396 -5.25 27.53 -15.17
C CYS A 396 -5.00 29.05 -15.29
N ARG A 397 -4.08 29.47 -16.16
CA ARG A 397 -3.75 30.89 -16.42
C ARG A 397 -4.28 31.38 -17.76
N PHE A 398 -4.99 30.53 -18.51
CA PHE A 398 -5.57 30.93 -19.78
C PHE A 398 -6.61 32.04 -19.56
N SER A 399 -6.44 33.13 -20.31
CA SER A 399 -7.39 34.23 -20.43
C SER A 399 -7.62 34.49 -21.92
N ASP A 400 -8.86 34.84 -22.29
CA ASP A 400 -9.27 35.14 -23.67
C ASP A 400 -8.95 36.59 -24.08
N ASP A 401 -8.14 37.28 -23.27
CA ASP A 401 -7.76 38.70 -23.41
C ASP A 401 -6.57 38.94 -24.35
#